data_AF-A0A1L7SAG8-F1
#
_entry.id   AF-A0A1L7SAG8-F1
#
_cell.length_a   1.000
_cell.length_b   1.000
_cell.length_c   1.000
_cell.angle_alpha   90.00
_cell.angle_beta   90.00
_cell.angle_gamma   90.00
#
_symmetry.space_group_name_H-M   'P 1'
#
loop_
_entity.id
_entity.type
_entity.pdbx_description
1 polymer ?
#
loop_
_entity_poly.entity_id
_entity_poly.type
_entity_poly.pdbx_seq_one_letter_code
_entity_poly.pdbx_strand_id
1 'polypeptide(L)'
;MEASSLTNRGEALSFLFRKPSGAMDLSRYRNWIIGSLPQLWQRNWAEMMEFWHCHKPHDHDHQDTESLATKGYGASHAISAQQGVGFVDLTSFLFSESDCRSLQYSSSTPDAGFDLSSLALNDDESKKFLHIYCRECTTEVGLYNIAALSVTLFKWKITCQTKTTDPSPSSSECLAATLLATISRSGSSKSIITPHSSGIATPEAVSLQNLHLWVLNPNVVYTASSTADRKTAMKILYKHIDPSESEKLLTSMTSDVQEISLPEEAIKAADNCLLWSSELLPVQERTFKEWQVGLLERWEPAS
;
A
#
# COMPACT_ATOMS: atom_id res chain seq x y z
N MET A 1 -2.81 18.15 13.63
CA MET A 1 -4.21 18.33 13.23
C MET A 1 -4.99 17.19 13.83
N GLU A 2 -5.94 17.53 14.68
CA GLU A 2 -6.75 16.59 15.45
C GLU A 2 -7.42 15.58 14.52
N ALA A 3 -7.18 14.29 14.78
CA ALA A 3 -7.99 13.22 14.23
C ALA A 3 -9.39 13.35 14.85
N SER A 4 -10.28 14.09 14.16
CA SER A 4 -11.68 14.19 14.54
C SER A 4 -12.27 12.79 14.56
N SER A 5 -12.65 12.36 15.76
CA SER A 5 -13.21 11.04 16.02
C SER A 5 -14.48 10.84 15.21
N LEU A 6 -14.48 9.88 14.28
CA LEU A 6 -15.72 9.24 13.83
C LEU A 6 -16.11 8.21 14.90
N THR A 7 -16.48 8.72 16.08
CA THR A 7 -17.08 7.92 17.14
C THR A 7 -18.56 7.73 16.81
N ASN A 8 -18.88 6.48 16.47
CA ASN A 8 -20.10 5.81 16.89
C ASN A 8 -21.42 6.57 16.65
N ARG A 9 -21.65 7.02 15.41
CA ARG A 9 -23.00 7.36 14.94
C ARG A 9 -23.29 6.54 13.70
N GLY A 10 -24.36 5.73 13.76
CA GLY A 10 -24.80 4.81 12.72
C GLY A 10 -25.27 5.51 11.44
N GLU A 11 -24.38 6.23 10.77
CA GLU A 11 -24.59 6.70 9.41
C GLU A 11 -24.00 5.65 8.47
N ALA A 12 -24.89 4.91 7.80
CA ALA A 12 -24.49 4.01 6.73
C ALA A 12 -23.80 4.82 5.63
N LEU A 13 -22.49 4.63 5.46
CA LEU A 13 -21.78 5.12 4.29
C LEU A 13 -22.30 4.29 3.10
N SER A 14 -23.16 4.89 2.28
CA SER A 14 -23.60 4.31 1.02
C SER A 14 -22.60 4.70 -0.06
N PHE A 15 -21.84 3.74 -0.57
CA PHE A 15 -20.87 3.99 -1.63
C PHE A 15 -21.51 3.58 -2.95
N LEU A 16 -21.74 4.56 -3.81
CA LEU A 16 -22.18 4.34 -5.18
C LEU A 16 -21.06 4.78 -6.11
N PHE A 17 -20.38 3.82 -6.72
CA PHE A 17 -19.43 4.06 -7.78
C PHE A 17 -20.21 4.56 -8.99
N ARG A 18 -20.17 5.87 -9.24
CA ARG A 18 -20.88 6.44 -10.39
C ARG A 18 -20.05 6.16 -11.65
N LYS A 19 -20.77 5.52 -12.58
CA LYS A 19 -20.34 4.74 -13.74
C LYS A 19 -19.48 5.46 -14.80
N PRO A 20 -18.85 4.67 -15.69
CA PRO A 20 -19.03 3.21 -15.81
C PRO A 20 -17.88 2.53 -15.05
N SER A 21 -18.12 1.74 -14.00
CA SER A 21 -18.67 0.40 -14.22
C SER A 21 -18.65 -0.59 -13.02
N GLY A 22 -19.34 -0.36 -11.90
CA GLY A 22 -19.45 -1.41 -10.85
C GLY A 22 -19.72 -0.83 -9.46
N ALA A 23 -20.99 -0.82 -9.07
CA ALA A 23 -21.39 -0.32 -7.75
C ALA A 23 -21.16 -1.41 -6.69
N MET A 24 -20.15 -1.21 -5.85
CA MET A 24 -20.03 -1.91 -4.57
C MET A 24 -20.92 -1.19 -3.55
N ASP A 25 -22.08 -1.74 -3.24
CA ASP A 25 -22.98 -1.20 -2.22
C ASP A 25 -22.43 -1.49 -0.81
N LEU A 26 -21.61 -0.58 -0.33
CA LEU A 26 -20.97 -0.63 0.98
C LEU A 26 -21.93 -0.14 2.11
N SER A 27 -23.21 0.17 1.83
CA SER A 27 -24.21 0.52 2.87
C SER A 27 -24.55 -0.64 3.81
N ARG A 28 -24.19 -1.86 3.43
CA ARG A 28 -24.32 -3.08 4.24
C ARG A 28 -23.32 -3.15 5.40
N TYR A 29 -22.25 -2.38 5.35
CA TYR A 29 -21.18 -2.42 6.34
C TYR A 29 -21.61 -1.63 7.57
N ARG A 30 -21.86 -2.37 8.65
CA ARG A 30 -22.31 -1.78 9.92
C ARG A 30 -21.17 -1.12 10.68
N ASN A 31 -19.92 -1.52 10.40
CA ASN A 31 -18.73 -1.08 11.11
C ASN A 31 -17.58 -0.81 10.14
N TRP A 32 -16.97 0.37 10.26
CA TRP A 32 -15.71 0.71 9.61
C TRP A 32 -14.62 0.75 10.67
N ILE A 33 -13.58 -0.07 10.49
CA ILE A 33 -12.41 -0.03 11.37
C ILE A 33 -11.36 0.79 10.65
N ILE A 34 -11.32 2.08 11.00
CA ILE A 34 -10.15 2.89 10.69
C ILE A 34 -9.04 2.35 11.58
N GLY A 35 -8.02 1.76 10.96
CA GLY A 35 -6.86 1.27 11.68
C GLY A 35 -6.05 2.43 12.23
N SER A 36 -6.50 3.05 13.32
CA SER A 36 -5.60 3.81 14.19
C SER A 36 -4.73 2.80 14.90
N LEU A 37 -3.56 2.55 14.33
CA LEU A 37 -2.30 2.22 15.00
C LEU A 37 -2.24 1.17 16.18
N PRO A 38 -3.09 0.14 16.34
CA PRO A 38 -2.53 -1.21 16.62
C PRO A 38 -3.12 -2.40 15.85
N GLN A 39 -4.22 -2.24 15.11
CA GLN A 39 -4.87 -3.40 14.49
C GLN A 39 -4.41 -3.65 13.06
N LEU A 40 -4.06 -2.59 12.32
CA LEU A 40 -3.39 -2.75 11.02
C LEU A 40 -1.94 -3.24 11.13
N TRP A 41 -1.48 -3.44 12.37
CA TRP A 41 -0.11 -3.71 12.73
C TRP A 41 0.29 -5.13 12.35
N GLN A 42 -0.62 -6.09 12.43
CA GLN A 42 -0.28 -7.51 12.36
C GLN A 42 0.32 -7.99 11.03
N ARG A 43 0.15 -7.27 9.91
CA ARG A 43 0.73 -7.73 8.63
C ARG A 43 2.25 -7.56 8.52
N ASN A 44 2.82 -6.54 9.18
CA ASN A 44 4.27 -6.33 9.28
C ASN A 44 4.79 -6.39 10.74
N TRP A 45 3.92 -6.41 11.75
CA TRP A 45 4.30 -6.65 13.15
C TRP A 45 4.53 -8.11 13.47
N ALA A 46 3.91 -9.06 12.74
CA ALA A 46 4.24 -10.47 12.92
C ALA A 46 5.75 -10.71 12.64
N GLU A 47 6.32 -10.05 11.63
CA GLU A 47 7.76 -10.04 11.35
C GLU A 47 8.57 -9.22 12.37
N MET A 48 8.01 -8.12 12.92
CA MET A 48 8.71 -7.28 13.90
C MET A 48 8.69 -7.84 15.34
N MET A 49 7.73 -8.71 15.68
CA MET A 49 7.66 -9.40 16.97
C MET A 49 8.68 -10.55 17.07
N GLU A 50 9.16 -11.09 15.95
CA GLU A 50 10.31 -12.02 15.93
C GLU A 50 11.60 -11.35 16.43
N PHE A 51 11.74 -10.04 16.22
CA PHE A 51 12.88 -9.25 16.72
C PHE A 51 12.79 -8.88 18.22
N TRP A 52 11.62 -9.00 18.85
CA TRP A 52 11.38 -8.63 20.25
C TRP A 52 11.45 -9.79 21.24
N HIS A 53 12.23 -10.83 20.92
CA HIS A 53 12.56 -11.92 21.84
C HIS A 53 13.88 -11.72 22.61
N CYS A 54 14.45 -10.51 22.62
CA CYS A 54 15.61 -10.20 23.46
C CYS A 54 15.17 -9.69 24.84
N HIS A 55 15.18 -10.60 25.82
CA HIS A 55 14.99 -10.41 27.27
C HIS A 55 13.55 -10.52 27.80
N LYS A 56 12.97 -11.73 27.72
CA LYS A 56 12.00 -12.12 28.76
C LYS A 56 12.81 -12.43 30.04
N PRO A 57 12.68 -11.68 31.15
CA PRO A 57 13.28 -12.08 32.41
C PRO A 57 12.72 -13.45 32.79
N HIS A 58 13.64 -14.33 33.24
CA HIS A 58 13.35 -15.72 33.54
C HIS A 58 12.64 -15.82 34.90
N ASP A 59 11.37 -15.44 34.95
CA ASP A 59 10.50 -15.85 36.06
C ASP A 59 9.81 -17.14 35.68
N HIS A 60 10.24 -18.23 36.33
CA HIS A 60 9.50 -19.47 36.39
C HIS A 60 8.24 -19.25 37.23
N ASP A 61 7.19 -18.72 36.61
CA ASP A 61 5.85 -18.87 37.14
C ASP A 61 4.87 -19.17 36.01
N HIS A 62 4.08 -20.20 36.24
CA HIS A 62 3.03 -20.67 35.33
C HIS A 62 1.97 -19.58 35.16
N GLN A 63 2.04 -18.82 34.07
CA GLN A 63 0.97 -17.89 33.68
C GLN A 63 0.40 -18.23 32.31
N ASP A 64 -0.93 -18.32 32.31
CA ASP A 64 -1.83 -18.75 31.24
C ASP A 64 -1.50 -18.13 29.88
N THR A 65 -1.02 -18.98 28.98
CA THR A 65 -0.85 -18.74 27.55
C THR A 65 -2.17 -18.38 26.84
N GLU A 66 -3.32 -18.68 27.44
CA GLU A 66 -4.65 -18.47 26.87
C GLU A 66 -5.15 -17.00 27.00
N SER A 67 -4.68 -16.27 28.03
CA SER A 67 -5.14 -14.91 28.34
C SER A 67 -4.57 -13.83 27.41
N LEU A 68 -3.38 -14.06 26.84
CA LEU A 68 -2.70 -13.10 25.95
C LEU A 68 -3.12 -13.24 24.47
N ALA A 69 -3.49 -14.45 24.04
CA ALA A 69 -4.04 -14.71 22.71
C ALA A 69 -5.39 -13.98 22.52
N THR A 70 -6.24 -14.01 23.55
CA THR A 70 -7.57 -13.38 23.51
C THR A 70 -7.52 -11.84 23.42
N LYS A 71 -6.37 -11.22 23.71
CA LYS A 71 -6.18 -9.75 23.68
C LYS A 71 -5.63 -9.21 22.36
N GLY A 72 -5.40 -10.04 21.35
CA GLY A 72 -5.02 -9.61 20.00
C GLY A 72 -3.55 -9.16 19.83
N TYR A 73 -2.69 -9.40 20.82
CA TYR A 73 -1.27 -9.05 20.79
C TYR A 73 -0.35 -10.21 20.36
N GLY A 74 -0.91 -11.33 19.89
CA GLY A 74 -0.14 -12.49 19.42
C GLY A 74 0.31 -12.35 17.97
N ALA A 75 1.53 -12.79 17.65
CA ALA A 75 2.08 -12.91 16.29
C ALA A 75 1.27 -13.85 15.37
N SER A 76 0.30 -14.59 15.93
CA SER A 76 -0.60 -15.52 15.25
C SER A 76 -1.93 -14.92 14.82
N HIS A 77 -2.25 -13.69 15.21
CA HIS A 77 -3.42 -13.00 14.69
C HIS A 77 -2.97 -12.26 13.44
N ALA A 78 -3.27 -12.80 12.26
CA ALA A 78 -3.30 -12.00 11.04
C ALA A 78 -4.67 -11.31 10.99
N ILE A 79 -4.72 -10.07 10.51
CA ILE A 79 -5.99 -9.40 10.23
C ILE A 79 -6.68 -10.21 9.14
N SER A 80 -7.72 -10.95 9.53
CA SER A 80 -8.57 -11.64 8.59
C SER A 80 -9.70 -10.70 8.17
N ALA A 81 -10.03 -10.73 6.89
CA ALA A 81 -11.20 -10.02 6.41
C ALA A 81 -12.45 -10.57 7.10
N GLN A 82 -13.28 -9.68 7.62
CA GLN A 82 -14.53 -10.02 8.27
C GLN A 82 -15.70 -9.52 7.45
N GLN A 83 -16.71 -10.38 7.30
CA GLN A 83 -17.91 -10.01 6.56
C GLN A 83 -18.62 -8.81 7.21
N GLY A 84 -18.99 -7.82 6.41
CA GLY A 84 -19.64 -6.59 6.85
C GLY A 84 -18.71 -5.59 7.56
N VAL A 85 -17.38 -5.83 7.54
CA VAL A 85 -16.37 -4.94 8.11
C VAL A 85 -15.35 -4.55 7.05
N GLY A 86 -15.17 -3.24 6.86
CA GLY A 86 -14.13 -2.67 6.02
C GLY A 86 -12.97 -2.15 6.87
N PHE A 87 -11.75 -2.58 6.54
CA PHE A 87 -10.53 -2.04 7.14
C PHE A 87 -9.93 -0.97 6.23
N VAL A 88 -9.43 0.11 6.83
CA VAL A 88 -8.81 1.22 6.10
C VAL A 88 -7.32 1.27 6.39
N ASP A 89 -6.50 1.01 5.36
CA ASP A 89 -5.05 1.20 5.37
C ASP A 89 -4.68 2.61 4.85
N LEU A 90 -3.41 2.98 4.82
CA LEU A 90 -2.90 4.22 4.22
C LEU A 90 -3.24 4.30 2.74
N THR A 91 -2.98 3.23 1.99
CA THR A 91 -3.05 3.18 0.52
C THR A 91 -4.19 2.34 -0.02
N SER A 92 -4.87 1.60 0.86
CA SER A 92 -5.85 0.61 0.44
C SER A 92 -7.03 0.49 1.40
N PHE A 93 -8.05 -0.22 0.95
CA PHE A 93 -9.13 -0.74 1.78
C PHE A 93 -9.11 -2.25 1.73
N LEU A 94 -9.39 -2.91 2.84
CA LEU A 94 -9.44 -4.37 2.93
C LEU A 94 -10.86 -4.84 3.29
N PHE A 95 -11.35 -5.82 2.54
CA PHE A 95 -12.71 -6.35 2.60
C PHE A 95 -12.73 -7.88 2.53
N SER A 96 -13.84 -8.48 2.95
CA SER A 96 -14.16 -9.88 2.62
C SER A 96 -14.59 -9.97 1.16
N GLU A 97 -14.19 -11.03 0.46
CA GLU A 97 -14.67 -11.32 -0.89
C GLU A 97 -16.20 -11.31 -0.97
N SER A 98 -16.88 -11.84 0.05
CA SER A 98 -18.35 -11.94 0.10
C SER A 98 -19.08 -10.59 0.09
N ASP A 99 -18.38 -9.53 0.49
CA ASP A 99 -18.91 -8.17 0.48
C ASP A 99 -18.52 -7.39 -0.77
N CYS A 100 -17.75 -8.02 -1.65
CA CYS A 100 -17.33 -7.47 -2.92
C CYS A 100 -18.27 -7.93 -4.03
N ARG A 101 -18.69 -6.98 -4.87
CA ARG A 101 -19.52 -7.25 -6.04
C ARG A 101 -18.89 -6.63 -7.28
N SER A 102 -19.18 -7.22 -8.44
CA SER A 102 -18.71 -6.70 -9.73
C SER A 102 -17.18 -6.63 -9.85
N LEU A 103 -16.48 -7.55 -9.18
CA LEU A 103 -15.04 -7.75 -9.31
C LEU A 103 -14.76 -9.05 -10.06
N GLN A 104 -13.65 -9.09 -10.78
CA GLN A 104 -13.10 -10.29 -11.41
C GLN A 104 -11.72 -10.59 -10.84
N TYR A 105 -11.44 -11.85 -10.59
CA TYR A 105 -10.21 -12.36 -10.03
C TYR A 105 -9.42 -13.09 -11.11
N SER A 106 -8.16 -12.73 -11.30
CA SER A 106 -7.28 -13.38 -12.27
C SER A 106 -5.86 -13.42 -11.77
N SER A 107 -5.08 -14.39 -12.22
CA SER A 107 -3.66 -14.43 -11.92
C SER A 107 -2.81 -13.43 -12.71
N SER A 108 -3.33 -12.85 -13.79
CA SER A 108 -2.51 -11.98 -14.66
C SER A 108 -3.30 -11.01 -15.55
N THR A 109 -4.39 -11.43 -16.21
CA THR A 109 -5.11 -10.59 -17.19
C THR A 109 -6.62 -10.61 -16.96
N PRO A 110 -7.33 -9.51 -17.27
CA PRO A 110 -8.78 -9.42 -17.07
C PRO A 110 -9.56 -10.44 -17.91
N ASP A 111 -9.10 -10.79 -19.11
CA ASP A 111 -9.78 -11.73 -20.02
C ASP A 111 -9.84 -13.16 -19.46
N ALA A 112 -8.93 -13.50 -18.55
CA ALA A 112 -8.92 -14.78 -17.82
C ALA A 112 -9.58 -14.66 -16.43
N GLY A 113 -10.37 -13.61 -16.20
CA GLY A 113 -10.98 -13.31 -14.91
C GLY A 113 -12.19 -14.15 -14.58
N PHE A 114 -12.27 -14.60 -13.32
CA PHE A 114 -13.42 -15.31 -12.77
C PHE A 114 -14.17 -14.43 -11.77
N ASP A 115 -15.47 -14.69 -11.59
CA ASP A 115 -16.30 -13.96 -10.61
C ASP A 115 -15.98 -14.33 -9.14
N LEU A 116 -15.25 -15.43 -8.92
CA LEU A 116 -14.83 -15.89 -7.59
C LEU A 116 -13.33 -16.20 -7.56
N SER A 117 -12.69 -15.83 -6.46
CA SER A 117 -11.27 -16.10 -6.22
C SER A 117 -10.97 -17.60 -6.28
N SER A 118 -11.85 -18.45 -5.73
CA SER A 118 -11.71 -19.90 -5.72
C SER A 118 -11.64 -20.55 -7.11
N LEU A 119 -12.16 -19.88 -8.14
CA LEU A 119 -12.12 -20.35 -9.53
C LEU A 119 -10.87 -19.87 -10.27
N ALA A 120 -10.29 -18.77 -9.80
CA ALA A 120 -9.07 -18.18 -10.34
C ALA A 120 -7.78 -18.76 -9.70
N LEU A 121 -7.94 -19.49 -8.60
CA LEU A 121 -6.88 -20.28 -7.99
C LEU A 121 -6.62 -21.52 -8.86
N ASN A 122 -5.39 -21.64 -9.33
CA ASN A 122 -4.87 -22.86 -9.96
C ASN A 122 -4.01 -23.61 -8.93
N ASP A 123 -3.64 -24.87 -9.22
CA ASP A 123 -2.77 -25.71 -8.37
C ASP A 123 -1.32 -25.18 -8.17
N ASP A 124 -1.07 -23.92 -8.51
CA ASP A 124 0.22 -23.25 -8.35
C ASP A 124 0.34 -22.63 -6.95
N GLU A 125 0.85 -23.43 -6.02
CA GLU A 125 1.16 -23.07 -4.63
C GLU A 125 2.11 -21.86 -4.48
N SER A 126 2.78 -21.43 -5.56
CA SER A 126 3.69 -20.28 -5.51
C SER A 126 2.99 -18.92 -5.50
N LYS A 127 1.71 -18.86 -5.88
CA LYS A 127 0.96 -17.60 -5.98
C LYS A 127 0.48 -17.14 -4.60
N LYS A 128 0.93 -15.96 -4.20
CA LYS A 128 0.48 -15.28 -2.97
C LYS A 128 -0.75 -14.39 -3.19
N PHE A 129 -0.93 -13.90 -4.41
CA PHE A 129 -1.96 -12.92 -4.76
C PHE A 129 -2.63 -13.22 -6.11
N LEU A 130 -3.87 -12.77 -6.25
CA LEU A 130 -4.56 -12.61 -7.53
C LEU A 130 -4.79 -11.12 -7.79
N HIS A 131 -4.79 -10.72 -9.05
CA HIS A 131 -5.18 -9.38 -9.47
C HIS A 131 -6.70 -9.27 -9.51
N ILE A 132 -7.20 -8.10 -9.11
CA ILE A 132 -8.63 -7.79 -9.07
C ILE A 132 -8.93 -6.73 -10.10
N TYR A 133 -9.84 -7.06 -11.01
CA TYR A 133 -10.30 -6.17 -12.06
C TYR A 133 -11.75 -5.78 -11.84
N CYS A 134 -12.08 -4.56 -12.25
CA CYS A 134 -13.45 -4.09 -12.32
C CYS A 134 -14.19 -4.82 -13.46
N ARG A 135 -15.33 -5.47 -13.18
CA ARG A 135 -16.05 -6.31 -14.15
C ARG A 135 -16.50 -5.58 -15.41
N GLU A 136 -16.81 -4.29 -15.32
CA GLU A 136 -17.44 -3.57 -16.45
C GLU A 136 -16.49 -2.54 -17.10
N CYS A 137 -15.34 -2.19 -16.51
CA CYS A 137 -14.30 -1.38 -17.19
C CYS A 137 -12.92 -2.06 -17.30
N THR A 138 -12.80 -3.31 -16.84
CA THR A 138 -11.59 -4.17 -16.87
C THR A 138 -10.33 -3.57 -16.26
N THR A 139 -10.44 -2.41 -15.59
CA THR A 139 -9.32 -1.74 -14.92
C THR A 139 -8.93 -2.51 -13.66
N GLU A 140 -7.63 -2.67 -13.43
CA GLU A 140 -7.12 -3.24 -12.18
C GLU A 140 -7.39 -2.27 -11.01
N VAL A 141 -8.06 -2.77 -9.98
CA VAL A 141 -8.49 -1.98 -8.81
C VAL A 141 -7.85 -2.46 -7.51
N GLY A 142 -7.18 -3.61 -7.51
CA GLY A 142 -6.68 -4.20 -6.27
C GLY A 142 -6.05 -5.59 -6.42
N LEU A 143 -5.78 -6.20 -5.27
CA LEU A 143 -5.27 -7.56 -5.15
C LEU A 143 -6.11 -8.39 -4.17
N TYR A 144 -6.24 -9.67 -4.46
CA TYR A 144 -6.76 -10.67 -3.53
C TYR A 144 -5.59 -11.40 -2.88
N ASN A 145 -5.53 -11.39 -1.55
CA ASN A 145 -4.55 -12.15 -0.79
C ASN A 145 -5.10 -13.54 -0.49
N ILE A 146 -4.41 -14.56 -0.99
CA ILE A 146 -4.81 -15.96 -0.86
C ILE A 146 -4.66 -16.44 0.59
N ALA A 147 -3.55 -16.11 1.24
CA ALA A 147 -3.28 -16.52 2.63
C ALA A 147 -4.24 -15.86 3.63
N ALA A 148 -4.61 -14.59 3.39
CA ALA A 148 -5.50 -13.83 4.27
C ALA A 148 -6.97 -13.87 3.86
N LEU A 149 -7.30 -14.55 2.74
CA LEU A 149 -8.64 -14.62 2.14
C LEU A 149 -9.34 -13.25 2.09
N SER A 150 -8.63 -12.24 1.57
CA SER A 150 -9.05 -10.84 1.65
C SER A 150 -8.87 -10.08 0.35
N VAL A 151 -9.79 -9.18 0.08
CA VAL A 151 -9.78 -8.25 -1.06
C VAL A 151 -9.16 -6.93 -0.61
N THR A 152 -8.08 -6.51 -1.27
CA THR A 152 -7.41 -5.22 -1.05
C THR A 152 -7.65 -4.31 -2.24
N LEU A 153 -8.39 -3.21 -2.09
CA LEU A 153 -8.64 -2.22 -3.14
C LEU A 153 -7.75 -0.99 -2.96
N PHE A 154 -7.11 -0.52 -4.03
CA PHE A 154 -6.23 0.65 -3.99
C PHE A 154 -7.03 1.95 -3.98
N LYS A 155 -6.70 2.84 -3.04
CA LYS A 155 -7.43 4.11 -2.86
C LYS A 155 -7.42 4.98 -4.12
N TRP A 156 -6.31 5.04 -4.84
CA TRP A 156 -6.18 5.83 -6.07
C TRP A 156 -6.89 5.21 -7.29
N LYS A 157 -7.33 3.95 -7.22
CA LYS A 157 -8.07 3.26 -8.29
C LYS A 157 -9.57 3.21 -8.03
N ILE A 158 -10.03 3.69 -6.88
CA ILE A 158 -11.44 3.68 -6.50
C ILE A 158 -11.92 5.07 -6.10
N THR A 159 -13.22 5.33 -6.26
CA THR A 159 -13.83 6.58 -5.81
C THR A 159 -14.71 6.32 -4.60
N CYS A 160 -14.56 7.14 -3.57
CA CYS A 160 -15.43 7.17 -2.40
C CYS A 160 -16.38 8.36 -2.52
N GLN A 161 -17.69 8.14 -2.37
CA GLN A 161 -18.62 9.27 -2.21
C GLN A 161 -18.51 9.81 -0.78
N THR A 162 -17.77 10.89 -0.64
CA THR A 162 -17.63 11.66 0.59
C THR A 162 -18.62 12.82 0.63
N LYS A 163 -18.95 13.33 1.83
CA LYS A 163 -19.81 14.52 1.97
C LYS A 163 -19.19 15.76 1.29
N THR A 164 -17.87 15.79 1.13
CA THR A 164 -17.08 16.80 0.41
C THR A 164 -16.48 16.20 -0.85
N THR A 165 -16.53 16.89 -1.98
CA THR A 165 -15.88 16.46 -3.22
C THR A 165 -14.40 16.86 -3.20
N ASP A 166 -13.58 16.09 -2.48
CA ASP A 166 -12.13 16.23 -2.51
C ASP A 166 -11.53 15.45 -3.70
N PRO A 167 -10.41 15.92 -4.28
CA PRO A 167 -9.73 15.19 -5.35
C PRO A 167 -9.12 13.88 -4.82
N SER A 168 -9.33 12.79 -5.54
CA SER A 168 -8.69 11.51 -5.22
C SER A 168 -7.16 11.62 -5.30
N PRO A 169 -6.41 11.01 -4.37
CA PRO A 169 -4.96 10.98 -4.45
C PRO A 169 -4.50 10.13 -5.63
N SER A 170 -3.39 10.54 -6.24
CA SER A 170 -2.63 9.76 -7.20
C SER A 170 -1.85 8.63 -6.52
N SER A 171 -1.39 7.65 -7.31
CA SER A 171 -0.51 6.59 -6.81
C SER A 171 0.80 7.12 -6.24
N SER A 172 1.35 8.18 -6.84
CA SER A 172 2.59 8.84 -6.40
C SER A 172 2.41 9.53 -5.04
N GLU A 173 1.30 10.22 -4.82
CA GLU A 173 0.99 10.82 -3.52
C GLU A 173 0.71 9.75 -2.44
N CYS A 174 0.10 8.63 -2.82
CA CYS A 174 -0.05 7.49 -1.94
C CYS A 174 1.28 6.81 -1.60
N LEU A 175 2.23 6.74 -2.54
CA LEU A 175 3.60 6.32 -2.26
C LEU A 175 4.28 7.30 -1.29
N ALA A 176 4.13 8.61 -1.48
CA ALA A 176 4.66 9.62 -0.55
C ALA A 176 4.12 9.43 0.88
N ALA A 177 2.80 9.21 1.02
CA ALA A 177 2.19 8.90 2.29
C ALA A 177 2.72 7.59 2.90
N THR A 178 2.96 6.57 2.08
CA THR A 178 3.55 5.29 2.50
C THR A 178 4.97 5.48 3.02
N LEU A 179 5.82 6.20 2.29
CA LEU A 179 7.18 6.49 2.69
C LEU A 179 7.23 7.26 4.02
N LEU A 180 6.38 8.28 4.17
CA LEU A 180 6.30 9.05 5.42
C LEU A 180 5.90 8.17 6.60
N ALA A 181 4.94 7.26 6.39
CA ALA A 181 4.52 6.32 7.42
C ALA A 181 5.61 5.28 7.72
N THR A 182 6.33 4.79 6.70
CA THR A 182 7.46 3.87 6.86
C THR A 182 8.57 4.52 7.70
N ILE A 183 8.97 5.75 7.37
CA ILE A 183 9.93 6.53 8.18
C ILE A 183 9.48 6.65 9.63
N SER A 184 8.20 6.97 9.85
CA SER A 184 7.66 7.13 11.19
C SER A 184 7.65 5.83 12.00
N ARG A 185 7.56 4.67 11.33
CA ARG A 185 7.51 3.35 11.98
C ARG A 185 8.89 2.75 12.20
N SER A 186 9.76 2.75 11.20
CA SER A 186 11.06 2.06 11.24
C SER A 186 12.21 3.00 11.57
N GLY A 187 12.02 4.32 11.47
CA GLY A 187 13.10 5.30 11.50
C GLY A 187 13.97 5.30 10.23
N SER A 188 13.70 4.41 9.27
CA SER A 188 14.45 4.36 8.02
C SER A 188 13.90 5.32 6.99
N SER A 189 14.81 6.05 6.35
CA SER A 189 14.54 6.93 5.21
C SER A 189 14.78 6.27 3.85
N LYS A 190 15.22 5.00 3.82
CA LYS A 190 15.50 4.27 2.59
C LYS A 190 14.47 3.17 2.34
N SER A 191 14.03 3.06 1.10
CA SER A 191 13.07 2.03 0.69
C SER A 191 13.37 1.52 -0.71
N ILE A 192 13.14 0.23 -0.93
CA ILE A 192 13.13 -0.38 -2.26
C ILE A 192 11.67 -0.61 -2.62
N ILE A 193 11.28 -0.10 -3.78
CA ILE A 193 9.96 -0.29 -4.34
C ILE A 193 10.01 -1.48 -5.29
N THR A 194 9.27 -2.54 -4.94
CA THR A 194 9.17 -3.78 -5.71
C THR A 194 7.80 -3.90 -6.37
N PRO A 195 7.70 -4.44 -7.60
CA PRO A 195 6.40 -4.75 -8.18
C PRO A 195 5.70 -5.85 -7.37
N HIS A 196 4.37 -5.82 -7.33
CA HIS A 196 3.59 -6.98 -6.88
C HIS A 196 3.95 -8.17 -7.78
N SER A 197 4.50 -9.23 -7.20
CA SER A 197 5.01 -10.38 -7.95
C SER A 197 3.86 -11.09 -8.69
N SER A 198 3.70 -10.86 -9.99
CA SER A 198 3.02 -11.80 -10.86
C SER A 198 3.98 -12.96 -11.08
N GLY A 199 3.66 -14.16 -10.58
CA GLY A 199 4.52 -15.35 -10.58
C GLY A 199 4.86 -15.95 -11.95
N ILE A 200 5.05 -15.14 -12.99
CA ILE A 200 5.49 -15.60 -14.30
C ILE A 200 6.72 -14.79 -14.69
N ALA A 201 7.89 -15.29 -14.29
CA ALA A 201 9.12 -14.97 -14.99
C ALA A 201 9.04 -15.64 -16.36
N THR A 202 8.41 -14.97 -17.35
CA THR A 202 8.68 -15.31 -18.74
C THR A 202 10.16 -15.02 -19.00
N PRO A 203 10.94 -15.95 -19.58
CA PRO A 203 12.38 -15.78 -19.82
C PRO A 203 12.75 -14.63 -20.77
N GLU A 204 11.77 -13.90 -21.30
CA GLU A 204 11.91 -12.72 -22.16
C GLU A 204 11.50 -11.40 -21.48
N ALA A 205 11.06 -11.44 -20.21
CA ALA A 205 10.76 -10.22 -19.47
C ALA A 205 12.08 -9.49 -19.17
N VAL A 206 12.29 -8.35 -19.83
CA VAL A 206 13.35 -7.40 -19.47
C VAL A 206 13.29 -7.21 -17.96
N SER A 207 14.38 -7.56 -17.27
CA SER A 207 14.53 -7.37 -15.82
C SER A 207 14.18 -5.93 -15.46
N LEU A 208 12.95 -5.69 -15.01
CA LEU A 208 12.53 -4.38 -14.55
C LEU A 208 13.38 -4.05 -13.33
N GLN A 209 14.11 -2.95 -13.43
CA GLN A 209 14.91 -2.47 -12.32
C GLN A 209 13.98 -1.99 -11.20
N ASN A 210 14.31 -2.34 -9.97
CA ASN A 210 13.60 -1.87 -8.79
C ASN A 210 14.02 -0.42 -8.49
N LEU A 211 13.09 0.35 -7.92
CA LEU A 211 13.34 1.74 -7.60
C LEU A 211 13.83 1.85 -6.14
N HIS A 212 15.09 2.24 -5.95
CA HIS A 212 15.65 2.51 -4.63
C HIS A 212 15.47 4.00 -4.31
N LEU A 213 14.68 4.28 -3.29
CA LEU A 213 14.35 5.62 -2.82
C LEU A 213 15.04 5.92 -1.49
N TRP A 214 15.54 7.14 -1.36
CA TRP A 214 16.06 7.69 -0.12
C TRP A 214 15.47 9.08 0.11
N VAL A 215 14.63 9.19 1.14
CA VAL A 215 13.96 10.44 1.51
C VAL A 215 14.95 11.35 2.24
N LEU A 216 15.35 12.45 1.60
CA LEU A 216 16.24 13.45 2.19
C LEU A 216 15.46 14.44 3.06
N ASN A 217 14.33 14.92 2.55
CA ASN A 217 13.46 15.83 3.27
C ASN A 217 11.99 15.47 3.00
N PRO A 218 11.22 15.01 4.00
CA PRO A 218 9.82 14.63 3.84
C PRO A 218 8.86 15.83 3.72
N ASN A 219 9.33 17.05 3.99
CA ASN A 219 8.52 18.26 4.05
C ASN A 219 9.21 19.40 3.29
N VAL A 220 9.14 19.37 1.96
CA VAL A 220 9.53 20.50 1.10
C VAL A 220 8.28 21.18 0.60
N VAL A 221 8.32 22.51 0.58
CA VAL A 221 7.27 23.34 -0.01
C VAL A 221 7.92 24.15 -1.12
N TYR A 222 7.33 24.10 -2.32
CA TYR A 222 7.91 24.75 -3.49
C TYR A 222 6.84 25.41 -4.35
N THR A 223 7.29 26.29 -5.23
CA THR A 223 6.51 26.93 -6.28
C THR A 223 7.34 26.89 -7.55
N ALA A 224 6.75 26.46 -8.67
CA ALA A 224 7.40 26.46 -9.97
C ALA A 224 6.59 27.28 -10.98
N SER A 225 7.24 27.77 -12.04
CA SER A 225 6.55 28.48 -13.12
C SER A 225 5.51 27.61 -13.86
N SER A 226 5.66 26.28 -13.78
CA SER A 226 4.73 25.29 -14.33
C SER A 226 3.54 24.98 -13.41
N THR A 227 3.56 25.44 -12.15
CA THR A 227 2.51 25.17 -11.16
C THR A 227 1.87 26.48 -10.73
N ALA A 228 0.54 26.59 -10.85
CA ALA A 228 -0.18 27.81 -10.46
C ALA A 228 -0.06 28.12 -8.95
N ASP A 229 0.06 27.07 -8.12
CA ASP A 229 -0.02 27.16 -6.67
C ASP A 229 1.21 26.58 -5.96
N ARG A 230 1.32 26.89 -4.67
CA ARG A 230 2.27 26.29 -3.75
C ARG A 230 1.99 24.79 -3.61
N LYS A 231 3.04 23.97 -3.73
CA LYS A 231 2.97 22.51 -3.62
C LYS A 231 3.81 22.00 -2.46
N THR A 232 3.32 20.98 -1.78
CA THR A 232 4.06 20.23 -0.76
C THR A 232 4.55 18.90 -1.35
N ALA A 233 5.82 18.56 -1.12
CA ALA A 233 6.46 17.37 -1.66
C ALA A 233 7.54 16.82 -0.71
N MET A 234 8.02 15.63 -1.04
CA MET A 234 9.20 15.01 -0.45
C MET A 234 10.38 15.16 -1.42
N LYS A 235 11.54 15.61 -0.94
CA LYS A 235 12.79 15.57 -1.72
C LYS A 235 13.41 14.18 -1.58
N ILE A 236 13.51 13.49 -2.71
CA ILE A 236 13.88 12.09 -2.78
C ILE A 236 15.13 11.95 -3.65
N LEU A 237 16.12 11.22 -3.13
CA LEU A 237 17.20 10.66 -3.91
C LEU A 237 16.72 9.31 -4.45
N TYR A 238 16.87 9.06 -5.74
CA TYR A 238 16.45 7.82 -6.35
C TYR A 238 17.49 7.25 -7.31
N LYS A 239 17.50 5.93 -7.42
CA LYS A 239 18.26 5.18 -8.42
C LYS A 239 17.51 3.90 -8.78
N HIS A 240 17.73 3.44 -10.00
CA HIS A 240 17.30 2.12 -10.45
C HIS A 240 18.36 1.09 -10.06
N ILE A 241 17.93 -0.03 -9.48
CA ILE A 241 18.80 -1.14 -9.07
C ILE A 241 18.30 -2.45 -9.63
N ASP A 242 19.22 -3.37 -9.92
CA ASP A 242 18.84 -4.68 -10.40
C ASP A 242 18.16 -5.50 -9.30
N PRO A 243 17.25 -6.44 -9.64
CA PRO A 243 16.56 -7.28 -8.67
C PRO A 243 17.52 -7.99 -7.69
N SER A 244 18.66 -8.47 -8.20
CA SER A 244 19.69 -9.15 -7.37
C SER A 244 20.41 -8.21 -6.38
N GLU A 245 20.60 -6.94 -6.73
CA GLU A 245 21.11 -5.93 -5.78
C GLU A 245 20.05 -5.62 -4.73
N SER A 246 18.78 -5.52 -5.16
CA SER A 246 17.67 -5.26 -4.26
C SER A 246 17.50 -6.35 -3.19
N GLU A 247 17.59 -7.62 -3.59
CA GLU A 247 17.49 -8.76 -2.67
C GLU A 247 18.64 -8.76 -1.66
N LYS A 248 19.87 -8.45 -2.09
CA LYS A 248 21.02 -8.31 -1.19
C LYS A 248 20.80 -7.19 -0.16
N LEU A 249 20.24 -6.05 -0.58
CA LEU A 249 19.94 -4.94 0.31
C LEU A 249 18.81 -5.25 1.29
N LEU A 250 17.82 -6.04 0.88
CA LEU A 250 16.69 -6.43 1.74
C LEU A 250 17.07 -7.55 2.74
N THR A 251 17.94 -8.48 2.35
CA THR A 251 18.34 -9.62 3.19
C THR A 251 19.54 -9.32 4.08
N SER A 252 20.30 -8.25 3.80
CA SER A 252 21.44 -7.86 4.62
C SER A 252 21.01 -7.42 6.02
N MET A 253 21.53 -8.09 7.05
CA MET A 253 21.22 -7.78 8.45
C MET A 253 21.65 -6.38 8.91
N THR A 254 22.55 -5.72 8.18
CA THR A 254 23.05 -4.38 8.49
C THR A 254 22.39 -3.28 7.65
N SER A 255 21.48 -3.67 6.74
CA SER A 255 20.80 -2.73 5.87
C SER A 255 19.66 -2.03 6.60
N ASP A 256 19.55 -0.71 6.44
CA ASP A 256 18.44 0.08 6.94
C ASP A 256 17.27 0.14 5.94
N VAL A 257 17.33 -0.58 4.82
CA VAL A 257 16.36 -0.44 3.73
C VAL A 257 15.06 -1.19 4.01
N GLN A 258 13.93 -0.57 3.68
CA GLN A 258 12.59 -1.15 3.83
C GLN A 258 12.02 -1.58 2.47
N GLU A 259 11.29 -2.70 2.42
CA GLU A 259 10.56 -3.10 1.21
C GLU A 259 9.17 -2.47 1.17
N ILE A 260 8.78 -1.93 0.01
CA ILE A 260 7.41 -1.46 -0.26
C ILE A 260 6.99 -2.04 -1.60
N SER A 261 5.95 -2.87 -1.61
CA SER A 261 5.45 -3.45 -2.86
C SER A 261 4.26 -2.67 -3.42
N LEU A 262 4.30 -2.32 -4.72
CA LEU A 262 3.25 -1.58 -5.43
C LEU A 262 2.94 -2.20 -6.80
N PRO A 263 1.78 -1.89 -7.41
CA PRO A 263 1.50 -2.25 -8.80
C PRO A 263 2.52 -1.62 -9.75
N GLU A 264 2.90 -2.31 -10.82
CA GLU A 264 3.92 -1.85 -11.76
C GLU A 264 3.59 -0.47 -12.36
N GLU A 265 2.32 -0.22 -12.66
CA GLU A 265 1.84 1.09 -13.14
C GLU A 265 2.10 2.21 -12.12
N ALA A 266 1.93 1.95 -10.83
CA ALA A 266 2.18 2.92 -9.77
C ALA A 266 3.67 3.22 -9.61
N ILE A 267 4.54 2.21 -9.80
CA ILE A 267 6.00 2.38 -9.79
C ILE A 267 6.43 3.24 -10.98
N LYS A 268 5.93 2.94 -12.19
CA LYS A 268 6.19 3.76 -13.39
C LYS A 268 5.70 5.20 -13.23
N ALA A 269 4.52 5.39 -12.63
CA ALA A 269 4.00 6.72 -12.34
C ALA A 269 4.91 7.50 -11.37
N ALA A 270 5.39 6.85 -10.30
CA ALA A 270 6.32 7.47 -9.36
C ALA A 270 7.66 7.82 -10.01
N ASP A 271 8.22 6.92 -10.82
CA ASP A 271 9.48 7.16 -11.55
C ASP A 271 9.36 8.35 -12.51
N ASN A 272 8.27 8.41 -13.29
CA ASN A 272 7.98 9.55 -14.17
C ASN A 272 7.82 10.86 -13.38
N CYS A 273 7.15 10.85 -12.22
CA CYS A 273 7.06 12.02 -11.36
C CYS A 273 8.43 12.50 -10.87
N LEU A 274 9.31 11.58 -10.47
CA LEU A 274 10.67 11.89 -10.00
C LEU A 274 11.54 12.47 -11.13
N LEU A 275 11.48 11.86 -12.32
CA LEU A 275 12.19 12.34 -13.51
C LEU A 275 11.74 13.75 -13.91
N TRP A 276 10.44 13.96 -14.04
CA TRP A 276 9.88 15.26 -14.41
C TRP A 276 10.20 16.34 -13.38
N SER A 277 10.03 16.04 -12.09
CA SER A 277 10.27 17.00 -11.01
C SER A 277 11.76 17.33 -10.82
N SER A 278 12.68 16.47 -11.27
CA SER A 278 14.11 16.77 -11.30
C SER A 278 14.39 18.00 -12.18
N GLU A 279 13.63 18.21 -13.25
CA GLU A 279 13.79 19.36 -14.13
C GLU A 279 13.43 20.69 -13.43
N LEU A 280 12.59 20.65 -12.40
CA LEU A 280 12.25 21.81 -11.58
C LEU A 280 13.40 22.24 -10.65
N LEU A 281 14.35 21.34 -10.38
CA LEU A 281 15.50 21.63 -9.54
C LEU A 281 16.60 22.33 -10.35
N PRO A 282 17.40 23.22 -9.72
CA PRO A 282 18.61 23.75 -10.31
C PRO A 282 19.52 22.62 -10.80
N VAL A 283 20.20 22.81 -11.94
CA VAL A 283 21.03 21.77 -12.59
C VAL A 283 22.02 21.11 -11.61
N GLN A 284 22.58 21.90 -10.68
CA GLN A 284 23.54 21.44 -9.68
C GLN A 284 22.93 20.54 -8.59
N GLU A 285 21.61 20.57 -8.41
CA GLU A 285 20.89 19.80 -7.40
C GLU A 285 20.16 18.58 -7.97
N ARG A 286 20.21 18.35 -9.28
CA ARG A 286 19.55 17.20 -9.93
C ARG A 286 20.22 15.87 -9.64
N THR A 287 21.48 15.89 -9.23
CA THR A 287 22.24 14.71 -8.87
C THR A 287 22.97 14.90 -7.54
N PHE A 288 23.13 13.81 -6.80
CA PHE A 288 23.95 13.75 -5.60
C PHE A 288 24.74 12.45 -5.62
N LYS A 289 26.02 12.55 -6.00
CA LYS A 289 26.87 11.39 -6.30
C LYS A 289 26.22 10.49 -7.36
N GLU A 290 25.96 9.22 -7.05
CA GLU A 290 25.29 8.26 -7.91
C GLU A 290 23.76 8.39 -7.96
N TRP A 291 23.17 9.25 -7.12
CA TRP A 291 21.72 9.39 -6.99
C TRP A 291 21.20 10.50 -7.88
N GLN A 292 20.05 10.26 -8.51
CA GLN A 292 19.22 11.33 -9.07
C GLN A 292 18.37 11.94 -7.95
N VAL A 293 17.97 13.20 -8.12
CA VAL A 293 17.16 13.93 -7.14
C VAL A 293 15.87 14.39 -7.80
N GLY A 294 14.75 14.09 -7.16
CA GLY A 294 13.42 14.48 -7.59
C GLY A 294 12.53 14.87 -6.42
N LEU A 295 11.31 15.31 -6.74
CA LEU A 295 10.27 15.64 -5.80
C LEU A 295 9.08 14.70 -6.00
N LEU A 296 8.57 14.13 -4.91
CA LEU A 296 7.32 13.36 -4.91
C LEU A 296 6.26 14.17 -4.18
N GLU A 297 5.23 14.61 -4.89
CA GLU A 297 4.16 15.42 -4.32
C GLU A 297 3.41 14.68 -3.22
N ARG A 298 2.93 15.44 -2.25
CA ARG A 298 2.09 14.95 -1.17
C ARG A 298 0.67 15.42 -1.40
N TRP A 299 -0.27 14.50 -1.14
CA TRP A 299 -1.68 14.84 -1.23
C TRP A 299 -2.04 15.91 -0.20
N GLU A 300 -2.74 16.93 -0.66
CA GLU A 300 -3.33 17.97 0.16
C GLU A 300 -4.84 18.02 -0.10
N PRO A 301 -5.67 18.16 0.95
CA PRO A 301 -7.10 18.34 0.78
C PRO A 301 -7.41 19.65 0.04
N ALA A 302 -8.54 19.72 -0.67
CA ALA A 302 -8.99 20.98 -1.24
C ALA A 302 -9.22 21.99 -0.10
N SER A 303 -8.74 23.22 -0.30
CA SER A 303 -8.88 24.32 0.67
C SER A 303 -10.30 24.89 0.69
#